data_AF-A0A2G9HBG3-F1
#
_entry.id   AF-A0A2G9HBG3-F1
#
_cell.length_a   1.000
_cell.length_b   1.000
_cell.length_c   1.000
_cell.angle_alpha   90.00
_cell.angle_beta   90.00
_cell.angle_gamma   90.00
#
_symmetry.space_group_name_H-M   'P 1'
#
loop_
_entity.id
_entity.type
_entity.pdbx_description
1 polymer ?
#
loop_
_entity_poly.entity_id
_entity_poly.type
_entity_poly.pdbx_seq_one_letter_code
_entity_poly.pdbx_strand_id
1 'polypeptide(L)'
;MAESQENDKNIEIWKIKKLIKALEAARGNGTSMISLIIPPGDQIARVTKMLAEEYGTASNIKSRVNRQSVLGAITSAQQRLKLYNKVPPNGLVLYTGTIVTEDGKERKVTFDFVPFKPINASLYL
;
A
#
# COMPACT_ATOMS: atom_id res chain seq x y z
N MET A 1 22.36 -24.31 12.25
CA MET A 1 20.91 -24.01 12.12
C MET A 1 20.56 -22.51 12.22
N ALA A 2 21.45 -21.63 12.70
CA ALA A 2 21.19 -20.18 12.80
C ALA A 2 21.48 -19.39 11.50
N GLU A 3 22.43 -19.85 10.69
CA GLU A 3 22.86 -19.16 9.46
C GLU A 3 21.80 -19.14 8.35
N SER A 4 20.94 -20.17 8.28
CA SER A 4 19.85 -20.24 7.31
C SER A 4 18.81 -19.14 7.55
N GLN A 5 18.40 -18.94 8.82
CA GLN A 5 17.45 -17.89 9.21
C GLN A 5 17.98 -16.48 8.99
N GLU A 6 19.29 -16.25 9.03
CA GLU A 6 19.87 -14.94 8.77
C GLU A 6 19.95 -14.63 7.27
N ASN A 7 20.22 -15.64 6.44
CA ASN A 7 20.14 -15.52 4.99
C ASN A 7 18.71 -15.28 4.49
N ASP A 8 17.71 -15.98 5.05
CA ASP A 8 16.30 -15.74 4.72
C ASP A 8 15.89 -14.29 5.03
N LYS A 9 16.30 -13.76 6.20
CA LYS A 9 16.06 -12.36 6.58
C LYS A 9 16.72 -11.37 5.62
N ASN A 10 17.97 -11.62 5.22
CA ASN A 10 18.67 -10.75 4.27
C ASN A 10 18.02 -10.76 2.88
N ILE A 11 17.51 -11.91 2.42
CA ILE A 11 16.79 -12.04 1.16
C ILE A 11 15.47 -11.25 1.23
N GLU A 12 14.72 -11.33 2.33
CA GLU A 12 13.48 -10.58 2.52
C GLU A 12 13.72 -9.06 2.63
N ILE A 13 14.76 -8.63 3.35
CA ILE A 13 15.18 -7.21 3.40
C ILE A 13 15.55 -6.72 2.00
N TRP A 14 16.26 -7.54 1.22
CA TRP A 14 16.60 -7.21 -0.16
C TRP A 14 15.34 -7.13 -1.05
N LYS A 15 14.36 -8.03 -0.87
CA LYS A 15 13.07 -7.97 -1.57
C LYS A 15 12.31 -6.69 -1.24
N ILE A 16 12.24 -6.29 0.04
CA ILE A 16 11.58 -5.05 0.46
C ILE A 16 12.30 -3.83 -0.10
N LYS A 17 13.64 -3.77 -0.02
CA LYS A 17 14.43 -2.67 -0.61
C LYS A 17 14.24 -2.59 -2.13
N LYS A 18 14.18 -3.74 -2.81
CA LYS A 18 13.94 -3.82 -4.24
C LYS A 18 12.50 -3.39 -4.60
N LEU A 19 11.52 -3.74 -3.77
CA LEU A 19 10.14 -3.29 -3.92
C LEU A 19 10.02 -1.78 -3.74
N ILE A 20 10.64 -1.20 -2.70
CA ILE A 20 10.67 0.26 -2.49
C ILE A 20 11.31 0.94 -3.70
N LYS A 21 12.46 0.47 -4.17
CA LYS A 21 13.14 1.03 -5.33
C LYS A 21 12.32 0.90 -6.62
N ALA A 22 11.59 -0.21 -6.79
CA ALA A 22 10.68 -0.41 -7.92
C ALA A 22 9.46 0.50 -7.83
N LEU A 23 8.90 0.71 -6.63
CA LEU A 23 7.77 1.61 -6.39
C LEU A 23 8.17 3.09 -6.60
N GLU A 24 9.38 3.48 -6.18
CA GLU A 24 9.95 4.81 -6.46
C GLU A 24 10.21 5.02 -7.96
N ALA A 25 10.65 3.99 -8.68
CA ALA A 25 10.85 4.06 -10.12
C ALA A 25 9.52 4.06 -10.89
N ALA A 26 8.51 3.38 -10.37
CA ALA A 26 7.15 3.32 -10.94
C ALA A 26 6.31 4.57 -10.66
N ARG A 27 6.95 5.70 -10.33
CA ARG A 27 6.33 7.00 -10.11
C ARG A 27 5.60 7.44 -11.39
N GLY A 28 4.33 7.05 -11.49
CA GLY A 28 3.44 7.46 -12.57
C GLY A 28 3.17 8.97 -12.54
N ASN A 29 2.40 9.46 -13.52
CA ASN A 29 2.01 10.87 -13.63
C ASN A 29 1.29 11.38 -12.37
N GLY A 30 2.06 11.91 -11.43
CA GLY A 30 1.64 12.92 -10.46
C GLY A 30 1.07 12.46 -9.13
N THR A 31 0.07 11.57 -9.05
CA THR A 31 -0.86 11.67 -7.89
C THR A 31 -1.67 10.40 -7.53
N SER A 32 -1.17 9.18 -7.79
CA SER A 32 -2.05 8.00 -7.63
C SER A 32 -1.41 6.79 -6.98
N MET A 33 -0.46 7.01 -6.06
CA MET A 33 0.13 5.95 -5.23
C MET A 33 -0.26 6.23 -3.79
N ILE A 34 -1.14 5.41 -3.23
CA ILE A 34 -1.51 5.46 -1.81
C ILE A 34 -0.66 4.43 -1.09
N SER A 35 0.08 4.91 -0.09
CA SER A 35 0.88 4.07 0.78
C SER A 35 0.23 4.04 2.16
N LEU A 36 -0.19 2.85 2.59
CA LEU A 36 -0.85 2.66 3.87
C LEU A 36 -0.02 1.70 4.73
N ILE A 37 0.48 2.22 5.85
CA ILE A 37 1.20 1.43 6.84
C ILE A 37 0.34 1.34 8.11
N ILE A 38 0.01 0.11 8.49
CA ILE A 38 -0.82 -0.20 9.66
C ILE A 38 0.10 -0.79 10.73
N PRO A 39 0.25 -0.11 11.89
CA PRO A 39 1.05 -0.63 12.98
C PRO A 39 0.39 -1.88 13.61
N PRO A 40 1.19 -2.77 14.21
CA PRO A 40 0.64 -3.92 14.91
C PRO A 40 -0.21 -3.49 16.11
N GLY A 41 -1.36 -4.11 16.28
CA GLY A 41 -2.32 -3.78 17.34
C GLY A 41 -3.40 -2.77 16.95
N ASP A 42 -3.30 -2.14 15.78
CA ASP A 42 -4.41 -1.33 15.26
C ASP A 42 -5.54 -2.22 14.72
N GLN A 43 -6.75 -1.66 14.63
CA GLN A 43 -7.91 -2.39 14.12
C GLN A 43 -8.12 -2.09 12.63
N ILE A 44 -8.30 -3.15 11.83
CA ILE A 44 -8.65 -3.03 10.40
C ILE A 44 -9.92 -2.16 10.21
N ALA A 45 -10.86 -2.21 11.15
CA ALA A 45 -12.08 -1.39 11.14
C ALA A 45 -11.79 0.12 11.18
N ARG A 46 -10.82 0.56 11.98
CA ARG A 46 -10.43 1.97 12.09
C ARG A 46 -9.84 2.47 10.77
N VAL A 47 -8.95 1.67 10.18
CA VAL A 47 -8.33 1.98 8.88
C VAL A 47 -9.37 1.98 7.74
N THR A 48 -10.30 1.04 7.76
CA THR A 48 -11.40 0.98 6.79
C THR A 48 -12.30 2.21 6.89
N LYS A 49 -12.58 2.69 8.11
CA LYS A 49 -13.33 3.93 8.33
C LYS A 49 -12.59 5.15 7.77
N MET A 50 -11.29 5.27 8.07
CA MET A 50 -10.46 6.35 7.54
C MET A 50 -10.46 6.37 6.01
N LEU A 51 -10.31 5.22 5.36
CA LEU A 51 -10.40 5.11 3.89
C LEU A 51 -11.78 5.48 3.34
N ALA A 52 -12.87 5.22 4.08
CA ALA A 52 -14.21 5.62 3.66
C ALA A 52 -14.43 7.14 3.74
N GLU A 53 -13.87 7.79 4.77
CA GLU A 53 -13.86 9.25 4.90
C GLU A 53 -13.02 9.88 3.77
N GLU A 54 -11.85 9.31 3.49
CA GLU A 54 -10.96 9.72 2.39
C GLU A 54 -11.62 9.51 1.01
N TYR A 55 -12.41 8.46 0.84
CA TYR A 55 -13.20 8.25 -0.39
C TYR A 55 -14.21 9.39 -0.62
N GLY A 56 -14.89 9.83 0.45
CA GLY A 56 -15.82 10.96 0.40
C GLY A 56 -15.10 12.26 0.04
N THR A 57 -13.97 12.53 0.67
CA THR A 57 -13.15 13.72 0.39
C THR A 57 -12.59 13.71 -1.04
N ALA A 58 -12.10 12.55 -1.51
CA ALA A 58 -11.58 12.37 -2.86
C ALA A 58 -12.65 12.58 -3.95
N SER A 59 -13.94 12.40 -3.64
CA SER A 59 -15.04 12.69 -4.58
C SER A 59 -15.12 14.18 -4.96
N ASN A 60 -14.65 15.07 -4.09
CA ASN A 60 -14.63 16.53 -4.31
C ASN A 60 -13.48 17.00 -5.21
N ILE A 61 -12.59 16.10 -5.65
CA ILE A 61 -11.49 16.45 -6.56
C ILE A 61 -12.07 16.93 -7.91
N LYS A 62 -11.69 18.15 -8.32
CA LYS A 62 -12.18 18.81 -9.55
C LYS A 62 -11.72 18.12 -10.84
N SER A 63 -10.49 17.58 -10.85
CA SER A 63 -9.97 16.85 -12.00
C SER A 63 -10.64 15.48 -12.08
N ARG A 64 -11.41 15.23 -13.14
CA ARG A 64 -12.08 13.94 -13.38
C ARG A 64 -11.09 12.77 -13.40
N VAL A 65 -9.93 12.96 -14.04
CA VAL A 65 -8.89 11.93 -14.18
C VAL A 65 -8.31 11.60 -12.81
N ASN A 66 -7.87 12.60 -12.04
CA ASN A 66 -7.29 12.37 -10.71
C ASN A 66 -8.32 11.79 -9.75
N ARG A 67 -9.57 12.25 -9.81
CA ARG A 67 -10.65 11.68 -9.00
C ARG A 67 -10.84 10.20 -9.28
N GLN A 68 -10.91 9.80 -10.55
CA GLN A 68 -11.09 8.39 -10.91
C GLN A 68 -9.92 7.52 -10.45
N SER A 69 -8.69 8.03 -10.54
CA SER A 69 -7.50 7.31 -10.10
C SER A 69 -7.45 7.15 -8.57
N VAL A 70 -7.74 8.22 -7.80
CA VAL A 70 -7.76 8.17 -6.33
C VAL A 70 -8.89 7.28 -5.81
N LEU A 71 -10.12 7.44 -6.32
CA LEU A 71 -11.25 6.60 -5.93
C LEU A 71 -10.97 5.12 -6.24
N GLY A 72 -10.40 4.84 -7.41
CA GLY A 72 -10.01 3.47 -7.81
C GLY A 72 -8.94 2.86 -6.90
N ALA A 73 -7.96 3.65 -6.46
CA ALA A 73 -6.92 3.22 -5.54
C ALA A 73 -7.50 2.90 -4.15
N ILE A 74 -8.38 3.77 -3.61
CA ILE A 74 -9.04 3.57 -2.31
C ILE A 74 -9.93 2.32 -2.34
N THR A 75 -10.76 2.13 -3.37
CA THR A 75 -11.60 0.94 -3.50
C THR A 75 -10.75 -0.34 -3.54
N SER A 76 -9.61 -0.31 -4.24
CA SER A 76 -8.70 -1.46 -4.31
C SER A 76 -8.05 -1.75 -2.95
N ALA A 77 -7.68 -0.72 -2.20
CA ALA A 77 -7.17 -0.88 -0.84
C ALA A 77 -8.20 -1.46 0.13
N GLN A 78 -9.45 -0.96 0.08
CA GLN A 78 -10.53 -1.49 0.90
C GLN A 78 -10.83 -2.96 0.59
N GLN A 79 -10.81 -3.35 -0.69
CA GLN A 79 -10.99 -4.76 -1.08
C GLN A 79 -9.85 -5.63 -0.53
N ARG A 80 -8.61 -5.16 -0.59
CA ARG A 80 -7.46 -5.90 -0.06
C ARG A 80 -7.51 -6.02 1.47
N LEU A 81 -7.92 -4.97 2.17
CA LEU A 81 -8.07 -4.98 3.63
C LEU A 81 -9.16 -5.92 4.11
N LYS A 82 -10.24 -6.12 3.34
CA LYS A 82 -11.30 -7.09 3.68
C LYS A 82 -10.82 -8.54 3.75
N LEU A 83 -9.72 -8.88 3.07
CA LEU A 83 -9.12 -10.22 3.16
C LEU A 83 -8.44 -10.47 4.52
N TYR A 84 -8.10 -9.40 5.24
CA TYR A 84 -7.45 -9.48 6.55
C TYR A 84 -8.47 -9.22 7.67
N ASN A 85 -8.80 -10.25 8.44
CA ASN A 85 -9.67 -10.10 9.62
C ASN A 85 -8.96 -9.46 10.83
N LYS A 86 -7.63 -9.58 10.90
CA LYS A 86 -6.79 -8.99 11.96
C LYS A 86 -5.48 -8.48 11.36
N VAL A 87 -4.94 -7.41 11.97
CA VAL A 87 -3.61 -6.92 11.63
C VAL A 87 -2.57 -7.93 12.14
N PRO A 88 -1.65 -8.41 11.28
CA PRO A 88 -0.58 -9.29 11.72
C PRO A 88 0.33 -8.63 12.76
N PRO A 89 1.03 -9.41 13.61
CA PRO A 89 1.77 -8.91 14.78
C PRO A 89 2.97 -8.01 14.43
N ASN A 90 3.39 -7.99 13.16
CA ASN A 90 4.47 -7.11 12.70
C ASN A 90 3.94 -5.85 11.97
N GLY A 91 2.62 -5.70 11.85
CA GLY A 91 1.97 -4.65 11.05
C GLY A 91 1.66 -5.10 9.62
N LEU A 92 0.94 -4.27 8.88
CA LEU A 92 0.58 -4.53 7.48
C LEU A 92 0.98 -3.31 6.64
N VAL A 93 1.65 -3.55 5.52
CA VAL A 93 1.93 -2.51 4.54
C VAL A 93 1.15 -2.80 3.28
N LEU A 94 0.41 -1.80 2.82
CA LEU A 94 -0.41 -1.85 1.62
C LEU A 94 -0.02 -0.69 0.71
N TYR A 95 0.41 -1.03 -0.51
CA TYR A 95 0.64 -0.07 -1.58
C TYR A 95 -0.41 -0.29 -2.64
N THR A 96 -1.17 0.74 -2.96
CA THR A 96 -2.15 0.69 -4.06
C THR A 96 -1.91 1.88 -4.97
N GLY A 97 -2.01 1.67 -6.27
CA GLY A 97 -1.90 2.77 -7.19
C GLY A 97 -2.14 2.40 -8.63
N THR A 98 -2.02 3.40 -9.49
CA THR A 98 -2.06 3.23 -10.94
C THR A 98 -0.70 3.58 -11.51
N ILE A 99 -0.10 2.64 -12.24
CA ILE A 99 1.16 2.84 -12.95
C ILE A 99 0.89 2.89 -14.44
N VAL A 100 1.56 3.79 -15.14
CA VAL A 100 1.55 3.82 -16.60
C VAL A 100 2.67 2.90 -17.06
N THR A 101 2.30 1.82 -17.76
CA THR A 101 3.28 0.93 -18.38
C THR A 101 3.86 1.59 -19.64
N GLU A 102 5.04 1.16 -20.09
CA GLU A 102 5.71 1.71 -21.30
C GLU A 102 4.83 1.66 -22.57
N ASP A 103 3.80 0.80 -22.58
CA ASP A 103 2.76 0.69 -23.61
C ASP A 103 1.71 1.84 -23.58
N GLY A 104 1.88 2.82 -22.68
CA GLY A 104 0.93 3.92 -22.46
C GLY A 104 -0.37 3.53 -21.73
N LYS A 105 -0.49 2.25 -21.33
CA LYS A 105 -1.68 1.75 -20.61
C LYS A 105 -1.54 1.92 -19.11
N GLU A 106 -2.62 2.39 -18.49
CA GLU A 106 -2.77 2.47 -17.03
C GLU A 106 -3.06 1.08 -16.46
N ARG A 107 -2.23 0.63 -15.51
CA ARG A 107 -2.45 -0.60 -14.75
C ARG A 107 -2.63 -0.28 -13.28
N LYS A 108 -3.68 -0.83 -12.68
CA LYS A 108 -3.87 -0.84 -11.23
C LYS A 108 -2.92 -1.87 -10.62
N VAL A 109 -2.11 -1.42 -9.68
CA VAL A 109 -1.21 -2.26 -8.90
C VAL A 109 -1.62 -2.21 -7.45
N THR A 110 -1.58 -3.36 -6.80
CA THR A 110 -1.82 -3.48 -5.36
C THR A 110 -0.84 -4.50 -4.82
N PHE A 111 0.01 -4.06 -3.90
CA PHE A 111 0.99 -4.88 -3.21
C PHE A 111 0.70 -4.84 -1.72
N ASP A 112 0.56 -6.01 -1.11
CA ASP A 112 0.44 -6.20 0.32
C ASP A 112 1.64 -7.02 0.82
N PHE A 113 2.24 -6.61 1.92
CA PHE A 113 3.25 -7.40 2.61
C PHE A 113 3.28 -7.10 4.11
N VAL A 114 3.79 -8.07 4.86
CA VAL A 114 4.02 -7.96 6.30
C VAL A 114 5.50 -7.62 6.52
N PRO A 115 5.84 -6.49 7.16
CA PRO A 115 7.24 -6.13 7.39
C PRO A 115 7.86 -7.03 8.46
N PHE A 116 9.18 -7.21 8.41
CA PHE A 116 9.92 -8.06 9.36
C PHE A 116 10.16 -7.36 10.72
N LYS A 117 10.25 -6.04 10.73
CA LYS A 117 10.30 -5.25 11.96
C LYS A 117 8.94 -4.60 12.21
N PRO A 118 8.43 -4.61 13.45
CA PRO A 118 7.22 -3.87 13.79
C PRO A 118 7.44 -2.39 13.46
N ILE A 119 6.62 -1.87 12.56
CA ILE A 119 6.65 -0.46 12.22
C ILE A 119 5.80 0.29 13.25
N ASN A 120 6.44 1.12 14.07
CA ASN A 120 5.76 1.98 15.06
C ASN A 120 5.21 3.28 14.44
N ALA A 121 5.40 3.50 13.13
CA ALA A 121 4.98 4.70 12.41
C ALA A 121 3.81 4.39 11.47
N SER A 122 2.63 4.95 11.76
CA SER A 122 1.54 5.06 10.79
C SER A 122 1.87 6.18 9.80
N LEU A 123 2.14 5.84 8.54
CA LEU A 123 2.32 6.81 7.47
C LEU A 123 1.20 6.59 6.44
N TYR A 124 0.52 7.69 6.11
CA TYR A 124 -0.48 7.78 5.05
C TYR A 124 0.00 8.88 4.11
N LEU A 125 0.31 8.53 2.86
CA LEU A 125 0.77 9.44 1.81
C LEU A 125 0.02 9.16 0.51
#